data_AF-A0A103XQY7-F1
#
_entry.id   AF-A0A103XQY7-F1
#
_cell.length_a   1.000
_cell.length_b   1.000
_cell.length_c   1.000
_cell.angle_alpha   90.00
_cell.angle_beta   90.00
_cell.angle_gamma   90.00
#
_symmetry.space_group_name_H-M   'P 1'
#
loop_
_entity.id
_entity.type
_entity.pdbx_description
1 polymer ?
#
loop_
_entity_poly.entity_id
_entity_poly.type
_entity_poly.pdbx_seq_one_letter_code
_entity_poly.pdbx_strand_id
1 'polypeptide(L)'
;MMNDLGKKTDGLPEKMKRFPMVLCRKIWKVGQDDPRRAIHALKVGFSLTLVSLLYLMEPLFKGVGQNAIWAVMTVVVVLEFTAGATLCKGLNRGFGTLLAASLAFFFEFIAREYGKVFRAVFIGASIFLIGALTTYLRFFPNIKKNYDYGVLIFLLTFNLITVSSYRVDDILKLAQGRIYTIAIGSGVCILMSLFIFPNWSGEDLHNSTVSKIEGLARSIEACVVKYFNDEEPDLEIDETTEDPIYNNYKAVLDSKSTDETLARHASWEPRHSWHCHKFPWQQYVKLGGVLRHFGYAIVALHGSLQTEIR
;
A
#
# COMPACT_ATOMS: atom_id res chain seq x y z
N MET A 1 16.84 -52.74 -23.76
CA MET A 1 15.73 -52.29 -22.88
C MET A 1 16.19 -52.51 -21.45
N MET A 2 16.11 -51.51 -20.55
CA MET A 2 16.45 -51.56 -19.10
C MET A 2 17.81 -51.02 -18.57
N ASN A 3 18.51 -50.05 -19.19
CA ASN A 3 19.62 -49.36 -18.49
C ASN A 3 19.62 -47.82 -18.49
N ASP A 4 18.60 -47.15 -19.04
CA ASP A 4 18.57 -45.67 -19.12
C ASP A 4 17.53 -44.99 -18.22
N LEU A 5 16.82 -45.76 -17.39
CA LEU A 5 15.82 -45.23 -16.44
C LEU A 5 16.35 -45.00 -15.02
N GLY A 6 17.59 -45.42 -14.72
CA GLY A 6 18.17 -45.34 -13.37
C GLY A 6 18.93 -44.04 -13.04
N LYS A 7 19.28 -43.20 -14.02
CA LYS A 7 20.11 -42.00 -13.80
C LYS A 7 19.34 -40.69 -13.63
N LYS A 8 18.02 -40.69 -13.84
CA LYS A 8 17.19 -39.47 -13.78
C LYS A 8 16.56 -39.22 -12.41
N THR A 9 16.65 -40.17 -11.49
CA THR A 9 16.01 -40.14 -10.16
C THR A 9 16.91 -39.61 -9.04
N ASP A 10 18.24 -39.59 -9.22
CA ASP A 10 19.16 -39.19 -8.14
C ASP A 10 19.31 -37.67 -7.96
N GLY A 11 18.97 -36.86 -8.98
CA GLY A 11 19.05 -35.39 -8.91
C GLY A 11 17.76 -34.67 -8.48
N LEU A 12 16.64 -35.40 -8.37
CA LEU A 12 15.34 -34.84 -7.99
C LEU A 12 15.24 -34.51 -6.48
N PRO A 13 15.67 -35.37 -5.53
CA PRO A 13 15.53 -35.09 -4.10
C PRO A 13 16.45 -33.96 -3.60
N GLU A 14 17.62 -33.76 -4.21
CA GLU A 14 18.52 -32.65 -3.86
C GLU A 14 17.99 -31.28 -4.33
N LYS A 15 17.42 -31.21 -5.54
CA LYS A 15 16.76 -29.98 -6.02
C LYS A 15 15.52 -29.64 -5.18
N MET A 16 14.76 -30.65 -4.74
CA MET A 16 13.57 -30.47 -3.91
C MET A 16 13.90 -29.99 -2.48
N LYS A 17 15.07 -30.33 -1.92
CA LYS A 17 15.54 -29.82 -0.62
C LYS A 17 16.28 -28.48 -0.73
N ARG A 18 16.96 -28.21 -1.85
CA ARG A 18 17.64 -26.92 -2.09
C ARG A 18 16.66 -25.76 -2.22
N PHE A 19 15.55 -25.94 -2.92
CA PHE A 19 14.52 -24.89 -3.06
C PHE A 19 13.99 -24.33 -1.73
N PRO A 20 13.50 -25.15 -0.77
CA PRO A 20 13.02 -24.66 0.51
C PRO A 20 14.14 -24.07 1.37
N MET A 21 15.37 -24.57 1.27
CA MET A 21 16.51 -24.02 2.00
C MET A 21 16.93 -22.64 1.45
N VAL A 22 16.97 -22.48 0.13
CA VAL A 22 17.24 -21.18 -0.53
C VAL A 22 16.11 -20.19 -0.23
N LEU A 23 14.85 -20.65 -0.24
CA LEU A 23 13.69 -19.84 0.12
C LEU A 23 13.75 -19.41 1.60
N CYS A 24 14.06 -20.32 2.52
CA CYS A 24 14.27 -19.99 3.93
C CYS A 24 15.40 -18.98 4.12
N ARG A 25 16.54 -19.12 3.42
CA ARG A 25 17.61 -18.11 3.48
C ARG A 25 17.17 -16.76 2.95
N LYS A 26 16.39 -16.72 1.86
CA LYS A 26 15.83 -15.46 1.33
C LYS A 26 14.85 -14.82 2.32
N ILE A 27 13.94 -15.60 2.91
CA ILE A 27 12.99 -15.12 3.92
C ILE A 27 13.74 -14.61 5.15
N TRP A 28 14.75 -15.34 5.60
CA TRP A 28 15.61 -14.95 6.71
C TRP A 28 16.35 -13.64 6.44
N LYS A 29 16.95 -13.50 5.24
CA LYS A 29 17.58 -12.25 4.82
C LYS A 29 16.60 -11.08 4.83
N VAL A 30 15.38 -11.25 4.29
CA VAL A 30 14.37 -10.18 4.28
C VAL A 30 14.02 -9.68 5.70
N GLY A 31 13.98 -10.58 6.69
CA GLY A 31 13.74 -10.21 8.09
C GLY A 31 14.97 -9.60 8.77
N GLN A 32 16.17 -10.02 8.38
CA GLN A 32 17.44 -9.49 8.89
C GLN A 32 17.76 -8.09 8.34
N ASP A 33 17.43 -7.85 7.07
CA ASP A 33 17.67 -6.57 6.38
C ASP A 33 16.77 -5.45 6.93
N ASP A 34 15.53 -5.78 7.33
CA ASP A 34 14.60 -4.83 7.95
C ASP A 34 13.72 -5.52 9.01
N PRO A 35 14.10 -5.47 10.30
CA PRO A 35 13.38 -6.16 11.37
C PRO A 35 11.93 -5.66 11.53
N ARG A 36 11.63 -4.46 11.02
CA ARG A 36 10.29 -3.88 11.01
C ARG A 36 9.32 -4.69 10.15
N ARG A 37 9.80 -5.42 9.14
CA ARG A 37 8.99 -6.31 8.30
C ARG A 37 8.50 -7.54 9.06
N ALA A 38 9.36 -8.14 9.89
CA ALA A 38 8.97 -9.25 10.75
C ALA A 38 7.94 -8.80 11.80
N ILE A 39 8.19 -7.65 12.43
CA ILE A 39 7.25 -7.04 13.38
C ILE A 39 5.90 -6.76 12.70
N HIS A 40 5.89 -6.18 11.51
CA HIS A 40 4.65 -5.93 10.77
C HIS A 40 3.90 -7.22 10.41
N ALA A 41 4.60 -8.26 9.95
CA ALA A 41 3.98 -9.57 9.68
C ALA A 41 3.33 -10.17 10.94
N LEU A 42 3.98 -10.05 12.10
CA LEU A 42 3.41 -10.45 13.39
C LEU A 42 2.17 -9.62 13.75
N LYS A 43 2.17 -8.30 13.52
CA LYS A 43 0.98 -7.45 13.73
C LYS A 43 -0.19 -7.88 12.87
N VAL A 44 0.07 -8.23 11.60
CA VAL A 44 -0.98 -8.71 10.68
C VAL A 44 -1.57 -10.01 11.22
N GLY A 45 -0.73 -10.98 11.57
CA GLY A 45 -1.17 -12.24 12.16
C GLY A 45 -1.94 -12.07 13.45
N PHE A 46 -1.48 -11.20 14.35
CA PHE A 46 -2.15 -10.90 15.61
C PHE A 46 -3.49 -10.18 15.40
N SER A 47 -3.56 -9.25 14.45
CA SER A 47 -4.81 -8.55 14.10
C SER A 47 -5.86 -9.53 13.55
N LEU A 48 -5.45 -10.44 12.66
CA LEU A 48 -6.33 -11.44 12.07
C LEU A 48 -6.84 -12.43 13.12
N THR A 49 -5.96 -12.92 13.98
CA THR A 49 -6.33 -13.82 15.08
C THR A 49 -7.25 -13.12 16.07
N LEU A 50 -6.96 -11.87 16.45
CA LEU A 50 -7.81 -11.10 17.36
C LEU A 50 -9.21 -10.85 16.78
N VAL A 51 -9.32 -10.43 15.51
CA VAL A 51 -10.64 -10.25 14.86
C VAL A 51 -11.38 -11.58 14.73
N SER A 52 -10.68 -12.68 14.45
CA SER A 52 -11.30 -14.01 14.36
C SER A 52 -11.75 -14.52 15.73
N LEU A 53 -10.99 -14.29 16.79
CA LEU A 53 -11.36 -14.65 18.17
C LEU A 53 -12.54 -13.82 18.66
N LEU A 54 -12.57 -12.51 18.36
CA LEU A 54 -13.72 -11.65 18.65
C LEU A 54 -14.99 -12.17 17.99
N TYR A 55 -14.90 -12.77 16.81
CA TYR A 55 -16.02 -13.41 16.13
C TYR A 55 -16.46 -14.72 16.80
N LEU A 56 -15.51 -15.54 17.26
CA LEU A 56 -15.80 -16.80 17.94
C LEU A 56 -16.42 -16.60 19.33
N MET A 57 -16.22 -15.42 19.95
CA MET A 57 -16.84 -15.07 21.22
C MET A 57 -18.31 -14.66 21.03
N GLU A 58 -19.19 -15.66 21.20
CA GLU A 58 -20.65 -15.62 21.00
C GLU A 58 -21.43 -14.43 21.65
N PRO A 59 -21.07 -13.88 22.84
CA PRO A 59 -21.84 -12.77 23.43
C PRO A 59 -21.62 -11.42 22.73
N LEU A 60 -20.52 -11.20 22.00
CA LEU A 60 -20.26 -9.95 21.27
C LEU A 60 -20.90 -9.91 19.88
N PHE A 61 -21.37 -11.05 19.35
CA PHE A 61 -21.80 -11.21 17.96
C PHE A 61 -23.24 -11.73 17.77
N LYS A 62 -24.09 -11.71 18.82
CA LYS A 62 -25.55 -11.92 18.66
C LYS A 62 -26.11 -10.90 17.66
N GLY A 63 -26.32 -11.33 16.41
CA GLY A 63 -26.89 -10.53 15.31
C GLY A 63 -25.93 -10.16 14.16
N VAL A 64 -24.64 -10.50 14.22
CA VAL A 64 -23.63 -10.05 13.23
C VAL A 64 -23.00 -11.21 12.44
N GLY A 65 -23.41 -12.47 12.69
CA GLY A 65 -22.85 -13.71 12.13
C GLY A 65 -22.49 -13.70 10.63
N GLN A 66 -23.38 -13.21 9.76
CA GLN A 66 -23.13 -13.18 8.31
C GLN A 66 -22.15 -12.10 7.85
N ASN A 67 -21.83 -11.10 8.70
CA ASN A 67 -21.01 -9.95 8.33
C ASN A 67 -19.52 -10.09 8.72
N ALA A 68 -19.13 -11.19 9.36
CA ALA A 68 -17.78 -11.38 9.91
C ALA A 68 -16.66 -11.38 8.86
N ILE A 69 -16.95 -11.87 7.65
CA ILE A 69 -16.01 -11.83 6.52
C ILE A 69 -15.54 -10.39 6.26
N TRP A 70 -16.41 -9.39 6.45
CA TRP A 70 -16.06 -7.98 6.23
C TRP A 70 -15.06 -7.45 7.25
N ALA A 71 -15.07 -7.92 8.50
CA ALA A 71 -14.09 -7.53 9.50
C ALA A 71 -12.71 -8.10 9.15
N VAL A 72 -12.62 -9.38 8.78
CA VAL A 72 -11.37 -10.03 8.36
C VAL A 72 -10.81 -9.37 7.09
N MET A 73 -11.66 -9.16 6.08
CA MET A 73 -11.30 -8.43 4.85
C MET A 73 -10.92 -6.97 5.12
N THR A 74 -11.35 -6.39 6.24
CA THR A 74 -10.91 -5.05 6.65
C THR A 74 -9.48 -5.11 7.13
N VAL A 75 -9.13 -6.05 8.00
CA VAL A 75 -7.76 -6.20 8.49
C VAL A 75 -6.77 -6.40 7.35
N VAL A 76 -7.06 -7.33 6.43
CA VAL A 76 -6.16 -7.65 5.31
C VAL A 76 -5.89 -6.44 4.40
N VAL A 77 -6.87 -5.56 4.21
CA VAL A 77 -6.77 -4.48 3.21
C VAL A 77 -6.40 -3.13 3.84
N VAL A 78 -6.71 -2.92 5.12
CA VAL A 78 -6.46 -1.66 5.83
C VAL A 78 -5.11 -1.66 6.53
N LEU A 79 -4.66 -2.79 7.07
CA LEU A 79 -3.41 -2.87 7.80
C LEU A 79 -2.24 -2.76 6.82
N GLU A 80 -1.54 -1.63 6.88
CA GLU A 80 -0.42 -1.30 6.02
C GLU A 80 0.88 -1.24 6.82
N PHE A 81 2.02 -1.23 6.11
CA PHE A 81 3.34 -1.26 6.73
C PHE A 81 3.58 -0.08 7.68
N THR A 82 3.07 1.10 7.33
CA THR A 82 3.17 2.33 8.14
C THR A 82 1.86 2.68 8.84
N ALA A 83 1.99 3.35 9.98
CA ALA A 83 0.84 3.84 10.75
C ALA A 83 -0.01 4.83 9.95
N GLY A 84 0.64 5.78 9.27
CA GLY A 84 -0.06 6.77 8.43
C GLY A 84 -0.85 6.16 7.28
N ALA A 85 -0.30 5.15 6.61
CA ALA A 85 -1.00 4.42 5.55
C ALA A 85 -2.23 3.67 6.09
N THR A 86 -2.09 3.01 7.25
CA THR A 86 -3.17 2.30 7.92
C THR A 86 -4.30 3.26 8.31
N LEU A 87 -3.96 4.41 8.91
CA LEU A 87 -4.94 5.44 9.28
C LEU A 87 -5.66 6.00 8.06
N CYS A 88 -4.93 6.38 7.02
CA CYS A 88 -5.49 6.88 5.77
C CYS A 88 -6.47 5.88 5.14
N LYS A 89 -6.06 4.61 4.98
CA LYS A 89 -6.94 3.57 4.42
C LYS A 89 -8.12 3.25 5.33
N GLY A 90 -7.91 3.14 6.64
CA GLY A 90 -8.95 2.82 7.62
C GLY A 90 -10.04 3.87 7.66
N LEU A 91 -9.66 5.15 7.69
CA LEU A 91 -10.60 6.27 7.64
C LEU A 91 -11.29 6.36 6.28
N ASN A 92 -10.56 6.25 5.17
CA ASN A 92 -11.16 6.25 3.83
C ASN A 92 -12.16 5.10 3.63
N ARG A 93 -11.89 3.92 4.20
CA ARG A 93 -12.82 2.78 4.20
C ARG A 93 -14.08 3.12 4.98
N GLY A 94 -13.92 3.65 6.20
CA GLY A 94 -15.02 4.05 7.06
C GLY A 94 -15.92 5.08 6.39
N PHE A 95 -15.34 6.19 5.89
CA PHE A 95 -16.08 7.22 5.16
C PHE A 95 -16.78 6.68 3.90
N GLY A 96 -16.07 5.90 3.09
CA GLY A 96 -16.65 5.30 1.87
C GLY A 96 -17.84 4.40 2.17
N THR A 97 -17.75 3.55 3.21
CA THR A 97 -18.87 2.69 3.65
C THR A 97 -20.03 3.50 4.23
N LEU A 98 -19.76 4.51 5.07
CA LEU A 98 -20.82 5.34 5.66
C LEU A 98 -21.60 6.09 4.59
N LEU A 99 -20.91 6.73 3.63
CA LEU A 99 -21.54 7.43 2.50
C LEU A 99 -22.36 6.46 1.64
N ALA A 100 -21.82 5.28 1.35
CA ALA A 100 -22.50 4.27 0.56
C ALA A 100 -23.76 3.74 1.25
N ALA A 101 -23.67 3.44 2.55
CA ALA A 101 -24.80 2.96 3.34
C ALA A 101 -25.89 4.04 3.46
N SER A 102 -25.51 5.30 3.70
CA SER A 102 -26.45 6.42 3.74
C SER A 102 -27.18 6.61 2.41
N LEU A 103 -26.46 6.56 1.28
CA LEU A 103 -27.06 6.73 -0.03
C LEU A 103 -27.95 5.54 -0.42
N ALA A 104 -27.52 4.31 -0.12
CA ALA A 104 -28.32 3.11 -0.37
C ALA A 104 -29.62 3.12 0.45
N PHE A 105 -29.57 3.55 1.72
CA PHE A 105 -30.76 3.73 2.54
C PHE A 105 -31.71 4.78 1.95
N PHE A 106 -31.17 5.91 1.48
CA PHE A 106 -31.97 6.96 0.85
C PHE A 106 -32.68 6.48 -0.42
N PHE A 107 -31.99 5.71 -1.28
CA PHE A 107 -32.59 5.16 -2.49
C PHE A 107 -33.64 4.08 -2.21
N GLU A 108 -33.42 3.22 -1.22
CA GLU A 108 -34.46 2.31 -0.79
C GLU A 108 -35.68 3.07 -0.26
N PHE A 109 -35.47 4.07 0.58
CA PHE A 109 -36.55 4.85 1.16
C PHE A 109 -37.48 5.43 0.07
N ILE A 110 -36.90 5.96 -1.01
CA ILE A 110 -37.65 6.39 -2.19
C ILE A 110 -38.32 5.21 -2.89
N ALA A 111 -37.61 4.11 -3.12
CA ALA A 111 -38.11 2.98 -3.89
C ALA A 111 -39.23 2.19 -3.19
N ARG A 112 -39.39 2.31 -1.87
CA ARG A 112 -40.45 1.65 -1.10
C ARG A 112 -41.85 2.21 -1.37
N GLU A 113 -41.94 3.50 -1.68
CA GLU A 113 -43.23 4.18 -1.93
C GLU A 113 -43.87 3.78 -3.27
N TYR A 114 -43.10 3.19 -4.17
CA TYR A 114 -43.53 2.87 -5.54
C TYR A 114 -43.37 1.36 -5.77
N GLY A 115 -44.47 0.68 -6.12
CA GLY A 115 -44.59 -0.79 -6.13
C GLY A 115 -43.46 -1.60 -6.79
N LYS A 116 -43.49 -2.94 -6.60
CA LYS A 116 -42.37 -3.87 -6.88
C LYS A 116 -41.66 -3.70 -8.24
N VAL A 117 -42.39 -3.42 -9.32
CA VAL A 117 -41.79 -3.24 -10.67
C VAL A 117 -40.95 -1.97 -10.74
N PHE A 118 -41.47 -0.85 -10.23
CA PHE A 118 -40.74 0.42 -10.19
C PHE A 118 -39.50 0.29 -9.31
N ARG A 119 -39.61 -0.36 -8.15
CA ARG A 119 -38.49 -0.64 -7.25
C ARG A 119 -37.33 -1.34 -7.95
N ALA A 120 -37.60 -2.40 -8.73
CA ALA A 120 -36.56 -3.13 -9.45
C ALA A 120 -35.87 -2.27 -10.53
N VAL A 121 -36.66 -1.51 -11.31
CA VAL A 121 -36.13 -0.63 -12.37
C VAL A 121 -35.30 0.51 -11.77
N PHE A 122 -35.80 1.14 -10.70
CA PHE A 122 -35.13 2.23 -10.00
C PHE A 122 -33.78 1.76 -9.42
N ILE A 123 -33.76 0.63 -8.71
CA ILE A 123 -32.51 0.06 -8.16
C ILE A 123 -31.49 -0.22 -9.28
N GLY A 124 -31.92 -0.83 -10.39
CA GLY A 124 -31.04 -1.09 -11.53
C GLY A 124 -30.47 0.19 -12.14
N ALA A 125 -31.31 1.21 -12.34
CA ALA A 125 -30.90 2.51 -12.86
C ALA A 125 -29.94 3.23 -11.90
N SER A 126 -30.18 3.19 -10.59
CA SER A 126 -29.30 3.76 -9.56
C SER A 126 -27.92 3.10 -9.55
N ILE A 127 -27.86 1.77 -9.63
CA ILE A 127 -26.59 1.02 -9.70
C ILE A 127 -25.81 1.42 -10.96
N PHE A 128 -26.47 1.49 -12.11
CA PHE A 128 -25.85 1.91 -13.36
C PHE A 128 -25.30 3.33 -13.28
N LEU A 129 -26.12 4.29 -12.83
CA LEU A 129 -25.76 5.71 -12.78
C LEU A 129 -24.64 5.97 -11.79
N ILE A 130 -24.74 5.45 -10.56
CA ILE A 130 -23.69 5.59 -9.55
C ILE A 130 -22.42 4.86 -10.00
N GLY A 131 -22.53 3.68 -10.61
CA GLY A 131 -21.39 2.95 -11.15
C GLY A 131 -20.65 3.72 -12.25
N ALA A 132 -21.39 4.25 -13.22
CA ALA A 132 -20.83 5.06 -14.30
C ALA A 132 -20.20 6.35 -13.77
N LEU A 133 -20.91 7.10 -12.91
CA LEU A 133 -20.43 8.34 -12.32
C LEU A 133 -19.16 8.09 -11.48
N THR A 134 -19.18 7.08 -10.63
CA THR A 134 -18.05 6.77 -9.75
C THR A 134 -16.82 6.34 -10.55
N THR A 135 -17.02 5.54 -11.60
CA THR A 135 -15.93 5.12 -12.50
C THR A 135 -15.37 6.31 -13.28
N TYR A 136 -16.24 7.21 -13.75
CA TYR A 136 -15.82 8.43 -14.43
C TYR A 136 -15.01 9.35 -13.51
N LEU A 137 -15.46 9.53 -12.26
CA LEU A 137 -14.76 10.33 -11.25
C LEU A 137 -13.34 9.80 -10.94
N ARG A 138 -13.11 8.48 -11.07
CA ARG A 138 -11.76 7.89 -10.87
C ARG A 138 -10.75 8.24 -11.96
N PHE A 139 -11.18 8.76 -13.12
CA PHE A 139 -10.23 9.24 -14.13
C PHE A 139 -9.61 10.59 -13.75
N PHE A 140 -10.22 11.36 -12.84
CA PHE A 140 -9.63 12.60 -12.38
C PHE A 140 -8.41 12.32 -11.49
N PRO A 141 -7.22 12.85 -11.83
CA PRO A 141 -5.98 12.53 -11.13
C PRO A 141 -6.02 12.90 -9.65
N ASN A 142 -6.72 13.99 -9.28
CA ASN A 142 -6.89 14.40 -7.89
C ASN A 142 -7.68 13.38 -7.06
N ILE A 143 -8.74 12.81 -7.62
CA ILE A 143 -9.56 11.78 -6.97
C ILE A 143 -8.76 10.47 -6.91
N LYS A 144 -8.15 10.07 -8.02
CA LYS A 144 -7.33 8.86 -8.11
C LYS A 144 -6.15 8.87 -7.13
N LYS A 145 -5.53 10.02 -6.91
CA LYS A 145 -4.35 10.14 -6.04
C LYS A 145 -4.69 10.11 -4.54
N ASN A 146 -5.84 10.67 -4.16
CA ASN A 146 -6.17 10.92 -2.76
C ASN A 146 -7.29 10.01 -2.21
N TYR A 147 -8.23 9.59 -3.07
CA TYR A 147 -9.48 8.96 -2.62
C TYR A 147 -9.82 7.66 -3.36
N ASP A 148 -8.97 7.18 -4.29
CA ASP A 148 -9.28 6.01 -5.13
C ASP A 148 -9.76 4.78 -4.34
N TYR A 149 -9.08 4.50 -3.23
CA TYR A 149 -9.46 3.41 -2.33
C TYR A 149 -10.85 3.64 -1.70
N GLY A 150 -11.11 4.84 -1.16
CA GLY A 150 -12.41 5.18 -0.56
C GLY A 150 -13.55 5.15 -1.57
N VAL A 151 -13.30 5.62 -2.80
CA VAL A 151 -14.25 5.61 -3.92
C VAL A 151 -14.57 4.17 -4.35
N LEU A 152 -13.57 3.29 -4.42
CA LEU A 152 -13.78 1.86 -4.72
C LEU A 152 -14.59 1.16 -3.63
N ILE A 153 -14.29 1.43 -2.35
CA ILE A 153 -15.05 0.88 -1.21
C ILE A 153 -16.48 1.41 -1.20
N PHE A 154 -16.69 2.69 -1.50
CA PHE A 154 -18.00 3.30 -1.65
C PHE A 154 -18.82 2.57 -2.72
N LEU A 155 -18.27 2.42 -3.92
CA LEU A 155 -18.93 1.74 -5.03
C LEU A 155 -19.31 0.30 -4.70
N LEU A 156 -18.36 -0.46 -4.15
CA LEU A 156 -18.57 -1.85 -3.76
C LEU A 156 -19.66 -1.98 -2.69
N THR A 157 -19.62 -1.11 -1.68
CA THR A 157 -20.56 -1.14 -0.56
C THR A 157 -21.96 -0.72 -1.01
N PHE A 158 -22.06 0.33 -1.81
CA PHE A 158 -23.32 0.81 -2.34
C PHE A 158 -23.98 -0.28 -3.18
N ASN A 159 -23.26 -0.86 -4.14
CA ASN A 159 -23.79 -1.94 -4.98
C ASN A 159 -24.22 -3.15 -4.16
N LEU A 160 -23.42 -3.56 -3.16
CA LEU A 160 -23.81 -4.70 -2.34
C LEU A 160 -25.08 -4.41 -1.53
N ILE A 161 -25.13 -3.27 -0.82
CA ILE A 161 -26.29 -2.94 0.02
C ILE A 161 -27.55 -2.77 -0.83
N THR A 162 -27.46 -2.05 -1.96
CA THR A 162 -28.61 -1.81 -2.84
C THR A 162 -29.13 -3.10 -3.50
N VAL A 163 -28.24 -4.02 -3.90
CA VAL A 163 -28.66 -5.33 -4.43
C VAL A 163 -29.25 -6.23 -3.33
N SER A 164 -28.61 -6.27 -2.14
CA SER A 164 -29.11 -7.04 -1.01
C SER A 164 -30.45 -6.51 -0.48
N SER A 165 -30.67 -5.20 -0.56
CA SER A 165 -31.91 -4.52 -0.21
C SER A 165 -33.12 -5.10 -0.93
N TYR A 166 -32.97 -5.43 -2.22
CA TYR A 166 -34.06 -6.00 -3.01
C TYR A 166 -34.53 -7.37 -2.48
N ARG A 167 -33.65 -8.13 -1.82
CA ARG A 167 -33.94 -9.49 -1.30
C ARG A 167 -34.28 -9.52 0.18
N VAL A 168 -33.83 -8.54 0.96
CA VAL A 168 -33.92 -8.54 2.43
C VAL A 168 -34.57 -7.24 2.88
N ASP A 169 -35.68 -7.34 3.61
CA ASP A 169 -36.49 -6.17 4.01
C ASP A 169 -35.84 -5.28 5.09
N ASP A 170 -34.81 -5.77 5.79
CA ASP A 170 -34.19 -5.08 6.94
C ASP A 170 -32.80 -4.51 6.63
N ILE A 171 -32.78 -3.46 5.81
CA ILE A 171 -31.55 -2.81 5.31
C ILE A 171 -30.81 -2.06 6.40
N LEU A 172 -31.53 -1.54 7.40
CA LEU A 172 -30.92 -0.86 8.54
C LEU A 172 -30.04 -1.83 9.32
N LYS A 173 -30.51 -3.05 9.60
CA LYS A 173 -29.68 -4.08 10.24
C LYS A 173 -28.48 -4.48 9.38
N LEU A 174 -28.68 -4.61 8.06
CA LEU A 174 -27.59 -4.93 7.14
C LEU A 174 -26.51 -3.84 7.10
N ALA A 175 -26.92 -2.57 6.98
CA ALA A 175 -26.04 -1.41 6.94
C ALA A 175 -25.29 -1.21 8.27
N GLN A 176 -26.02 -1.29 9.39
CA GLN A 176 -25.42 -1.22 10.73
C GLN A 176 -24.39 -2.33 10.93
N GLY A 177 -24.72 -3.58 10.58
CA GLY A 177 -23.79 -4.70 10.71
C GLY A 177 -22.50 -4.51 9.90
N ARG A 178 -22.58 -3.89 8.71
CA ARG A 178 -21.39 -3.52 7.92
C ARG A 178 -20.57 -2.41 8.55
N ILE A 179 -21.21 -1.36 9.03
CA ILE A 179 -20.52 -0.24 9.68
C ILE A 179 -19.80 -0.73 10.94
N TYR A 180 -20.47 -1.53 11.78
CA TYR A 180 -19.88 -2.09 13.00
C TYR A 180 -18.70 -3.03 12.71
N THR A 181 -18.84 -3.95 11.76
CA THR A 181 -17.74 -4.89 11.43
C THR A 181 -16.53 -4.19 10.82
N ILE A 182 -16.73 -3.17 10.00
CA ILE A 182 -15.64 -2.33 9.47
C ILE A 182 -15.04 -1.46 10.57
N ALA A 183 -15.84 -0.90 11.48
CA ALA A 183 -15.35 -0.13 12.61
C ALA A 183 -14.48 -0.98 13.54
N ILE A 184 -14.91 -2.21 13.86
CA ILE A 184 -14.11 -3.17 14.65
C ILE A 184 -12.82 -3.51 13.92
N GLY A 185 -12.89 -3.90 12.63
CA GLY A 185 -11.71 -4.25 11.85
C GLY A 185 -10.70 -3.10 11.73
N SER A 186 -11.17 -1.91 11.36
CA SER A 186 -10.34 -0.70 11.28
C SER A 186 -9.80 -0.29 12.65
N GLY A 187 -10.60 -0.40 13.72
CA GLY A 187 -10.19 -0.10 15.08
C GLY A 187 -9.04 -1.00 15.56
N VAL A 188 -9.15 -2.31 15.31
CA VAL A 188 -8.05 -3.25 15.59
C VAL A 188 -6.81 -2.88 14.78
N CYS A 189 -6.95 -2.56 13.49
CA CYS A 189 -5.79 -2.17 12.67
C CYS A 189 -5.09 -0.91 13.20
N ILE A 190 -5.87 0.12 13.54
CA ILE A 190 -5.34 1.38 14.06
C ILE A 190 -4.65 1.13 15.41
N LEU A 191 -5.25 0.32 16.28
CA LEU A 191 -4.67 -0.03 17.57
C LEU A 191 -3.33 -0.74 17.40
N MET A 192 -3.26 -1.76 16.54
CA MET A 192 -2.02 -2.51 16.29
C MET A 192 -0.95 -1.64 15.62
N SER A 193 -1.34 -0.75 14.70
CA SER A 193 -0.39 0.10 14.00
C SER A 193 0.16 1.24 14.84
N LEU A 194 -0.61 1.79 15.78
CA LEU A 194 -0.20 2.92 16.62
C LEU A 194 0.46 2.53 17.93
N PHE A 195 -0.01 1.47 18.60
CA PHE A 195 0.45 1.15 19.96
C PHE A 195 1.53 0.07 20.00
N ILE A 196 1.54 -0.87 19.05
CA ILE A 196 2.56 -1.92 19.00
C ILE A 196 3.64 -1.49 18.00
N PHE A 197 4.83 -1.10 18.47
CA PHE A 197 6.00 -0.76 17.65
C PHE A 197 5.68 0.03 16.36
N PRO A 198 5.20 1.29 16.46
CA PRO A 198 4.73 2.04 15.30
C PRO A 198 5.84 2.28 14.28
N ASN A 199 5.52 2.03 13.00
CA ASN A 199 6.37 2.38 11.87
C ASN A 199 5.88 3.70 11.26
N TRP A 200 6.74 4.71 11.29
CA TRP A 200 6.41 6.07 10.85
C TRP A 200 6.91 6.32 9.43
N SER A 201 6.00 6.67 8.55
CA SER A 201 6.27 7.06 7.18
C SER A 201 7.06 8.36 7.09
N GLY A 202 6.93 9.27 8.07
CA GLY A 202 7.72 10.49 8.15
C GLY A 202 9.21 10.21 8.38
N GLU A 203 9.51 9.22 9.22
CA GLU A 203 10.88 8.77 9.49
C GLU A 203 11.50 8.12 8.26
N ASP A 204 10.74 7.26 7.57
CA ASP A 204 11.18 6.65 6.31
C ASP A 204 11.43 7.70 5.22
N LEU A 205 10.60 8.75 5.14
CA LEU A 205 10.81 9.86 4.21
C LEU A 205 12.10 10.62 4.53
N HIS A 206 12.36 10.88 5.82
CA HIS A 206 13.57 11.56 6.25
C HIS A 206 14.82 10.76 5.89
N ASN A 207 14.87 9.48 6.30
CA ASN A 207 16.00 8.59 6.04
C ASN A 207 16.22 8.38 4.54
N SER A 208 15.15 8.24 3.75
CA SER A 208 15.23 8.16 2.30
C SER A 208 15.82 9.44 1.69
N THR A 209 15.45 10.61 2.22
CA THR A 209 15.99 11.89 1.74
C THR A 209 17.48 12.02 2.05
N VAL A 210 17.91 11.67 3.27
CA VAL A 210 19.32 11.67 3.66
C VAL A 210 20.13 10.73 2.78
N SER A 211 19.64 9.50 2.56
CA SER A 211 20.32 8.52 1.71
C SER A 211 20.48 8.98 0.26
N LYS A 212 19.52 9.74 -0.27
CA LYS A 212 19.63 10.29 -1.63
C LYS A 212 20.65 11.41 -1.72
N ILE A 213 20.70 12.29 -0.73
CA ILE A 213 21.71 13.35 -0.67
C ILE A 213 23.11 12.73 -0.66
N GLU A 214 23.31 11.74 0.21
CA GLU A 214 24.55 10.98 0.29
C GLU A 214 24.89 10.25 -1.02
N GLY A 215 23.89 9.61 -1.64
CA GLY A 215 24.05 8.94 -2.93
C GLY A 215 24.51 9.90 -4.05
N LEU A 216 23.89 11.09 -4.14
CA LEU A 216 24.29 12.10 -5.12
C LEU A 216 25.68 12.67 -4.83
N ALA A 217 26.03 12.87 -3.56
CA ALA A 217 27.36 13.33 -3.16
C ALA A 217 28.44 12.33 -3.60
N ARG A 218 28.24 11.03 -3.32
CA ARG A 218 29.14 9.96 -3.76
C ARG A 218 29.22 9.84 -5.27
N SER A 219 28.11 10.00 -6.00
CA SER A 219 28.13 10.01 -7.46
C SER A 219 28.98 11.13 -8.02
N ILE A 220 28.89 12.34 -7.44
CA ILE A 220 29.72 13.48 -7.87
C ILE A 220 31.19 13.24 -7.55
N GLU A 221 31.48 12.83 -6.33
CA GLU A 221 32.85 12.50 -5.92
C GLU A 221 33.47 11.47 -6.87
N ALA A 222 32.74 10.39 -7.18
CA ALA A 222 33.19 9.37 -8.11
C ALA A 222 33.39 9.91 -9.54
N CYS A 223 32.49 10.78 -10.04
CA CYS A 223 32.66 11.42 -11.34
C CYS A 223 33.90 12.32 -11.37
N VAL A 224 34.14 13.11 -10.32
CA VAL A 224 35.28 14.02 -10.20
C VAL A 224 36.60 13.22 -10.11
N VAL A 225 36.64 12.17 -9.31
CA VAL A 225 37.82 11.29 -9.20
C VAL A 225 38.14 10.62 -10.53
N LYS A 226 37.12 10.11 -11.25
CA LYS A 226 37.31 9.55 -12.60
C LYS A 226 37.82 10.59 -13.61
N TYR A 227 37.40 11.84 -13.50
CA TYR A 227 37.86 12.91 -14.38
C TYR A 227 39.34 13.27 -14.18
N PHE A 228 39.81 13.27 -12.92
CA PHE A 228 41.17 13.68 -12.59
C PHE A 228 42.20 12.54 -12.56
N ASN A 229 41.75 11.29 -12.45
CA ASN A 229 42.64 10.13 -12.50
C ASN A 229 42.80 9.67 -13.95
N ASP A 230 43.98 9.95 -14.52
CA ASP A 230 44.42 9.62 -15.88
C ASP A 230 44.82 8.12 -16.04
N GLU A 231 44.35 7.21 -15.17
CA GLU A 231 44.65 5.79 -15.31
C GLU A 231 43.70 5.16 -16.34
N GLU A 232 44.27 4.69 -17.45
CA GLU A 232 43.60 3.78 -18.38
C GLU A 232 42.95 2.65 -17.56
N PRO A 233 41.64 2.37 -17.76
CA PRO A 233 41.08 1.16 -17.20
C PRO A 233 41.67 -0.03 -17.97
N ASP A 234 42.83 -0.52 -17.53
CA ASP A 234 43.11 -1.94 -17.64
C ASP A 234 41.95 -2.65 -16.93
N LEU A 235 41.43 -3.69 -17.59
CA LEU A 235 40.37 -4.60 -17.15
C LEU A 235 38.97 -4.22 -17.65
N GLU A 236 38.58 -4.92 -18.72
CA GLU A 236 37.27 -5.53 -18.92
C GLU A 236 36.19 -4.99 -17.98
N ILE A 237 35.48 -3.96 -18.44
CA ILE A 237 34.17 -3.61 -17.88
C ILE A 237 33.28 -4.81 -18.18
N ASP A 238 33.21 -5.74 -17.23
CA ASP A 238 32.18 -6.76 -17.17
C ASP A 238 30.85 -6.01 -17.16
N GLU A 239 30.19 -5.96 -18.33
CA GLU A 239 28.91 -5.30 -18.59
C GLU A 239 27.77 -5.80 -17.67
N THR A 240 28.04 -6.75 -16.77
CA THR A 240 27.08 -7.36 -15.85
C THR A 240 27.07 -6.75 -14.44
N THR A 241 28.04 -5.90 -14.05
CA THR A 241 28.04 -5.22 -12.75
C THR A 241 27.57 -3.77 -12.90
N GLU A 242 26.33 -3.46 -12.51
CA GLU A 242 25.75 -2.11 -12.59
C GLU A 242 26.70 -1.05 -11.99
N ASP A 243 27.04 0.00 -12.77
CA ASP A 243 27.94 1.08 -12.31
C ASP A 243 27.37 1.70 -11.02
N PRO A 244 28.13 1.69 -9.90
CA PRO A 244 27.64 2.25 -8.63
C PRO A 244 27.21 3.72 -8.76
N ILE A 245 27.81 4.48 -9.68
CA ILE A 245 27.40 5.86 -9.98
C ILE A 245 25.98 5.89 -10.54
N TYR A 246 25.66 4.99 -11.47
CA TYR A 246 24.35 4.86 -12.10
C TYR A 246 23.26 4.52 -11.09
N ASN A 247 23.52 3.55 -10.21
CA ASN A 247 22.55 3.13 -9.21
C ASN A 247 22.21 4.24 -8.21
N ASN A 248 23.19 5.04 -7.83
CA ASN A 248 23.02 6.14 -6.87
C ASN A 248 22.11 7.25 -7.42
N TYR A 249 22.34 7.76 -8.64
CA TYR A 249 21.47 8.83 -9.18
C TYR A 249 20.12 8.30 -9.68
N LYS A 250 20.06 7.06 -10.19
CA LYS A 250 18.80 6.44 -10.65
C LYS A 250 17.78 6.33 -9.52
N ALA A 251 18.22 5.88 -8.35
CA ALA A 251 17.38 5.79 -7.16
C ALA A 251 16.74 7.13 -6.78
N VAL A 252 17.42 8.26 -7.04
CA VAL A 252 16.87 9.61 -6.84
C VAL A 252 15.86 9.98 -7.92
N LEU A 253 16.16 9.71 -9.19
CA LEU A 253 15.30 10.06 -10.31
C LEU A 253 13.94 9.34 -10.24
N ASP A 254 13.94 8.07 -9.82
CA ASP A 254 12.74 7.24 -9.69
C ASP A 254 11.95 7.52 -8.39
N SER A 255 12.45 8.36 -7.48
CA SER A 255 11.88 8.51 -6.14
C SER A 255 10.62 9.37 -6.05
N LYS A 256 10.19 10.01 -7.13
CA LYS A 256 9.09 11.00 -7.07
C LYS A 256 7.80 10.41 -6.49
N SER A 257 7.40 9.22 -6.94
CA SER A 257 6.15 8.59 -6.51
C SER A 257 6.23 8.10 -5.06
N THR A 258 7.39 7.59 -4.63
CA THR A 258 7.63 7.12 -3.28
C THR A 258 7.65 8.29 -2.28
N ASP A 259 8.32 9.40 -2.62
CA ASP A 259 8.36 10.58 -1.77
C ASP A 259 6.99 11.22 -1.58
N GLU A 260 6.21 11.32 -2.66
CA GLU A 260 4.85 11.86 -2.59
C GLU A 260 3.88 10.97 -1.80
N THR A 261 4.09 9.64 -1.80
CA THR A 261 3.24 8.70 -1.04
C THR A 261 3.63 8.68 0.42
N LEU A 262 4.93 8.63 0.75
CA LEU A 262 5.44 8.74 2.11
C LEU A 262 5.03 10.07 2.77
N ALA A 263 5.16 11.19 2.06
CA ALA A 263 4.73 12.49 2.58
C ALA A 263 3.22 12.57 2.85
N ARG A 264 2.42 11.90 2.01
CA ARG A 264 0.97 11.78 2.23
C ARG A 264 0.67 10.94 3.46
N HIS A 265 1.25 9.76 3.60
CA HIS A 265 1.05 8.92 4.77
C HIS A 265 1.52 9.61 6.07
N ALA A 266 2.69 10.27 6.04
CA ALA A 266 3.21 11.04 7.16
C ALA A 266 2.28 12.18 7.62
N SER A 267 1.44 12.72 6.72
CA SER A 267 0.45 13.74 7.07
C SER A 267 -0.73 13.21 7.90
N TRP A 268 -1.01 11.90 7.82
CA TRP A 268 -2.04 11.22 8.61
C TRP A 268 -1.56 10.73 9.98
N GLU A 269 -0.26 10.79 10.24
CA GLU A 269 0.34 10.27 11.47
C GLU A 269 0.02 11.18 12.67
N PRO A 270 -0.33 10.61 13.84
CA PRO A 270 -0.51 11.40 15.05
C PRO A 270 0.79 12.15 15.38
N ARG A 271 0.66 13.44 15.66
CA ARG A 271 1.80 14.34 15.85
C ARG A 271 2.46 14.08 17.19
N HIS A 272 3.78 13.95 17.18
CA HIS A 272 4.56 13.71 18.40
C HIS A 272 4.72 14.98 19.27
N SER A 273 4.67 16.18 18.69
CA SER A 273 4.86 17.43 19.45
C SER A 273 3.54 18.05 19.92
N TRP A 274 3.47 18.37 21.22
CA TRP A 274 2.37 19.12 21.87
C TRP A 274 2.03 20.44 21.17
N HIS A 275 3.01 21.06 20.52
CA HIS A 275 2.87 22.38 19.90
C HIS A 275 2.18 22.40 18.52
N CYS A 276 1.64 21.28 18.03
CA CYS A 276 0.78 21.23 16.83
C CYS A 276 1.30 21.94 15.56
N HIS A 277 2.60 22.23 15.45
CA HIS A 277 3.17 22.83 14.26
C HIS A 277 3.03 21.83 13.11
N LYS A 278 2.53 22.29 11.95
CA LYS A 278 2.44 21.45 10.76
C LYS A 278 3.85 21.07 10.34
N PHE A 279 4.26 19.83 10.59
CA PHE A 279 5.50 19.31 10.04
C PHE A 279 5.40 19.42 8.51
N PRO A 280 6.33 20.11 7.85
CA PRO A 280 6.17 20.46 6.45
C PRO A 280 6.62 19.29 5.57
N TRP A 281 5.94 18.13 5.62
CA TRP A 281 6.24 16.97 4.78
C TRP A 281 6.25 17.31 3.27
N GLN A 282 5.49 18.32 2.87
CA GLN A 282 5.52 18.86 1.51
C GLN A 282 6.84 19.56 1.14
N GLN A 283 7.60 20.08 2.12
CA GLN A 283 8.95 20.60 1.87
C GLN A 283 9.93 19.48 1.52
N TYR A 284 9.80 18.29 2.11
CA TYR A 284 10.60 17.11 1.71
C TYR A 284 10.34 16.73 0.25
N VAL A 285 9.08 16.77 -0.21
CA VAL A 285 8.75 16.52 -1.62
C VAL A 285 9.36 17.59 -2.54
N LYS A 286 9.34 18.86 -2.12
CA LYS A 286 10.00 19.95 -2.85
C LYS A 286 11.51 19.76 -2.91
N LEU A 287 12.15 19.39 -1.80
CA LEU A 287 13.56 19.07 -1.72
C LEU A 287 13.92 17.90 -2.63
N GLY A 288 13.13 16.82 -2.63
CA GLY A 288 13.26 15.71 -3.57
C GLY A 288 13.12 16.17 -5.03
N GLY A 289 12.35 17.22 -5.31
CA GLY A 289 12.34 17.89 -6.62
C GLY A 289 13.68 18.51 -7.00
N VAL A 290 14.28 19.29 -6.10
CA VAL A 290 15.60 19.90 -6.32
C VAL A 290 16.69 18.83 -6.47
N LEU A 291 16.68 17.79 -5.63
CA LEU A 291 17.63 16.68 -5.72
C LEU A 291 17.54 15.93 -7.04
N ARG A 292 16.34 15.74 -7.60
CA ARG A 292 16.17 15.16 -8.95
C ARG A 292 16.72 16.06 -10.04
N HIS A 293 16.53 17.38 -9.93
CA HIS A 293 17.15 18.34 -10.86
C HIS A 293 18.67 18.26 -10.82
N PHE A 294 19.24 18.16 -9.63
CA PHE A 294 20.67 17.94 -9.45
C PHE A 294 21.13 16.58 -10.01
N GLY A 295 20.34 15.53 -9.81
CA GLY A 295 20.57 14.22 -10.40
C GLY A 295 20.70 14.25 -11.92
N TYR A 296 19.89 15.06 -12.62
CA TYR A 296 20.04 15.22 -14.08
C TYR A 296 21.38 15.84 -14.48
N ALA A 297 21.94 16.76 -13.68
CA ALA A 297 23.27 17.32 -13.95
C ALA A 297 24.37 16.26 -13.77
N ILE A 298 24.23 15.38 -12.78
CA ILE A 298 25.16 14.25 -12.56
C ILE A 298 25.06 13.24 -13.70
N VAL A 299 23.86 12.94 -14.19
CA VAL A 299 23.67 12.08 -15.37
C VAL A 299 24.40 12.65 -16.58
N ALA A 300 24.26 13.96 -16.82
CA ALA A 300 24.97 14.62 -17.91
C ALA A 300 26.49 14.52 -17.73
N LEU A 301 27.00 14.76 -16.52
CA LEU A 301 28.43 14.64 -16.21
C LEU A 301 28.96 13.21 -16.41
N HIS A 302 28.24 12.21 -15.88
CA HIS A 302 28.58 10.80 -16.03
C HIS A 302 28.54 10.36 -17.50
N GLY A 303 27.55 10.82 -18.26
CA GLY A 303 27.48 10.60 -19.70
C GLY A 303 28.66 11.23 -20.45
N SER A 304 29.05 12.47 -20.11
CA SER A 304 30.22 13.12 -20.70
C SER A 304 31.50 12.33 -20.45
N LEU A 305 31.71 11.84 -19.22
CA LEU A 305 32.85 11.00 -18.86
C LEU A 305 32.89 9.67 -19.62
N GLN A 306 31.73 9.06 -19.90
CA GLN A 306 31.64 7.85 -20.72
C GLN A 306 31.87 8.11 -22.21
N THR A 307 31.59 9.32 -22.69
CA THR A 307 31.82 9.70 -24.08
C THR A 307 33.22 10.27 -24.34
N GLU A 308 33.92 10.77 -23.32
CA GLU A 308 35.36 11.10 -23.35
C GLU A 308 36.23 9.84 -23.31
N ILE A 309 35.82 8.80 -24.05
CA ILE A 309 36.73 7.73 -24.46
C ILE A 309 37.60 8.32 -25.57
N ARG A 310 38.89 8.44 -25.27
CA ARG A 310 39.97 8.81 -26.17
C ARG A 310 40.21 7.70 -27.20
#